data_AF-A0A353QTR8-F1
#
_entry.id   AF-A0A353QTR8-F1
#
_cell.length_a   1.000
_cell.length_b   1.000
_cell.length_c   1.000
_cell.angle_alpha   90.00
_cell.angle_beta   90.00
_cell.angle_gamma   90.00
#
_symmetry.space_group_name_H-M   'P 1'
#
loop_
_entity.id
_entity.type
_entity.pdbx_description
1 polymer ?
#
loop_
_entity_poly.entity_id
_entity_poly.type
_entity_poly.pdbx_seq_one_letter_code
_entity_poly.pdbx_strand_id
1 'polypeptide(L)' 'MYQVYIKTETGFDRRKLLGEYSDYAEVCEIIEAELAKNKETKYIIEETTGHVNIYGDLEISVIDEN' A
#
# COMPACT_ATOMS: atom_id res chain seq x y z
N MET A 1 9.51 -5.08 3.33
CA MET A 1 9.25 -4.12 2.23
C MET A 1 7.79 -3.75 2.30
N TYR A 2 7.46 -2.48 2.10
CA TYR A 2 6.12 -1.93 2.13
C TYR A 2 5.70 -1.53 0.73
N GLN A 3 4.53 -1.97 0.29
CA GLN A 3 3.93 -1.61 -0.97
C GLN A 3 2.71 -0.75 -0.68
N VAL A 4 2.67 0.44 -1.28
CA VAL A 4 1.59 1.39 -1.05
C VAL A 4 0.68 1.42 -2.26
N TYR A 5 -0.61 1.26 -2.02
CA TYR A 5 -1.64 1.28 -3.04
C TYR A 5 -2.67 2.37 -2.74
N ILE A 6 -3.12 3.06 -3.77
CA ILE A 6 -4.29 3.94 -3.69
C ILE A 6 -5.47 3.28 -4.39
N LYS A 7 -6.61 3.23 -3.70
CA LYS A 7 -7.90 2.80 -4.22
C LYS A 7 -8.55 4.00 -4.90
N THR A 8 -8.61 3.96 -6.23
CA THR A 8 -9.37 4.94 -7.02
C THR A 8 -10.77 4.38 -7.31
N GLU A 9 -11.83 5.12 -6.99
CA GLU A 9 -13.23 4.67 -7.21
C GLU A 9 -13.61 4.55 -8.69
N THR A 10 -12.80 5.07 -9.61
CA THR A 10 -13.06 5.08 -11.05
C THR A 10 -11.98 4.31 -11.82
N GLY A 11 -12.25 3.04 -12.15
CA GLY A 11 -11.37 2.24 -13.03
C GLY A 11 -11.42 0.72 -12.82
N PHE A 12 -10.98 -0.03 -13.85
CA PHE A 12 -10.85 -1.50 -13.85
C PHE A 12 -9.69 -1.98 -12.95
N ASP A 13 -8.71 -1.11 -12.70
CA ASP A 13 -7.63 -1.28 -11.72
C ASP A 13 -8.07 -0.69 -10.37
N ARG A 14 -8.47 -1.57 -9.46
CA ARG A 14 -8.97 -1.18 -8.12
C ARG A 14 -7.86 -0.72 -7.16
N ARG A 15 -6.59 -0.86 -7.55
CA ARG A 15 -5.41 -0.52 -6.74
C ARG A 15 -4.31 0.00 -7.64
N LYS A 16 -3.95 1.28 -7.52
CA LYS A 16 -2.78 1.84 -8.19
C LYS A 16 -1.59 1.79 -7.24
N LEU A 17 -0.54 1.06 -7.62
CA LEU A 17 0.72 1.06 -6.87
C LEU A 17 1.35 2.46 -6.93
N LEU A 18 1.52 3.09 -5.77
CA LEU A 18 2.25 4.36 -5.62
C LEU A 18 3.75 4.12 -5.67
N GLY A 19 4.21 3.07 -4.98
CA GLY A 19 5.62 2.73 -4.88
C GLY A 19 5.86 1.62 -3.87
N GLU A 20 7.10 1.16 -3.86
CA GLU A 20 7.62 0.17 -2.92
C GLU A 20 8.70 0.84 -2.07
N TYR A 21 8.60 0.67 -0.76
CA TYR A 21 9.43 1.36 0.22
C TYR A 21 10.00 0.33 1.20
N SER A 22 11.17 0.60 1.76
CA SER A 22 11.74 -0.27 2.79
C SER A 22 11.39 0.20 4.20
N ASP A 23 11.03 1.48 4.35
CA ASP A 23 10.77 2.12 5.63
C ASP A 23 9.30 2.52 5.76
N TYR A 24 8.70 2.25 6.92
CA TYR A 24 7.30 2.56 7.20
C TYR A 24 7.07 4.07 7.43
N ALA A 25 8.07 4.80 7.97
CA ALA A 25 7.95 6.24 8.17
C ALA A 25 7.85 6.97 6.83
N GLU A 26 8.67 6.58 5.83
CA GLU A 26 8.59 7.13 4.47
C GLU A 26 7.22 6.87 3.83
N VAL A 27 6.66 5.67 4.05
CA VAL A 27 5.31 5.31 3.57
C VAL A 27 4.25 6.23 4.17
N CYS A 28 4.33 6.46 5.49
CA CYS A 28 3.38 7.30 6.20
C CYS A 28 3.42 8.75 5.68
N GLU A 29 4.61 9.32 5.48
CA GLU A 29 4.77 10.68 4.95
C GLU A 29 4.16 10.84 3.55
N ILE A 30 4.31 9.83 2.68
CA ILE A 30 3.76 9.89 1.32
C ILE A 30 2.23 9.78 1.34
N ILE A 31 1.68 8.91 2.18
CA ILE A 31 0.23 8.76 2.33
C ILE A 31 -0.37 10.03 2.93
N GLU A 32 0.25 10.61 3.96
CA GLU A 32 -0.17 11.88 4.54
C GLU A 32 -0.14 13.01 3.50
N ALA A 33 0.91 13.08 2.68
CA ALA A 33 1.01 14.06 1.60
C ALA A 33 -0.08 13.87 0.54
N GLU A 34 -0.48 12.64 0.24
CA GLU A 34 -1.53 12.35 -0.75
C GLU A 34 -2.95 12.58 -0.18
N LEU A 35 -3.19 12.21 1.08
CA LEU A 35 -4.40 12.55 1.83
C LEU A 35 -4.57 14.06 1.99
N ALA A 36 -3.48 14.80 2.15
CA ALA A 36 -3.51 16.26 2.21
C ALA A 36 -3.98 16.89 0.88
N LYS A 37 -3.71 16.25 -0.26
CA LYS A 37 -4.21 16.68 -1.57
C LYS A 37 -5.64 16.23 -1.83
N ASN A 38 -6.00 15.01 -1.42
CA ASN A 38 -7.33 14.44 -1.58
C ASN A 38 -7.71 13.63 -0.33
N LYS A 39 -8.51 14.25 0.56
CA LYS A 39 -8.93 13.64 1.83
C LYS A 39 -9.84 12.41 1.67
N GLU A 40 -10.42 12.23 0.50
CA GLU A 40 -11.26 11.06 0.16
C GLU A 40 -10.45 9.92 -0.48
N THR A 41 -9.11 10.05 -0.57
CA THR A 41 -8.26 9.00 -1.12
C THR A 41 -8.21 7.81 -0.19
N LYS A 42 -8.71 6.69 -0.66
CA LYS A 42 -8.56 5.39 0.00
C LYS A 42 -7.18 4.83 -0.32
N TYR A 43 -6.53 4.25 0.67
CA TYR A 43 -5.19 3.67 0.51
C TYR A 43 -5.08 2.32 1.22
N ILE A 44 -4.10 1.53 0.81
CA ILE A 44 -3.76 0.25 1.41
C ILE A 44 -2.24 0.18 1.51
N ILE A 45 -1.75 -0.19 2.68
CA ILE A 45 -0.34 -0.46 2.92
C ILE A 45 -0.18 -1.96 3.12
N GLU A 46 0.59 -2.58 2.24
CA GLU A 46 0.90 -4.00 2.28
C GLU A 46 2.37 -4.18 2.70
N GLU A 47 2.63 -4.87 3.81
CA GLU A 47 3.96 -5.29 4.21
C GLU A 47 4.27 -6.69 3.65
N THR A 48 5.31 -6.74 2.84
CA THR A 48 5.95 -7.97 2.38
C THR A 48 7.09 -8.32 3.32
N THR A 49 6.95 -9.44 4.03
CA THR A 49 7.98 -9.95 4.96
C THR A 49 9.14 -10.65 4.26
N GLY A 50 9.03 -10.85 2.93
CA GLY A 50 10.03 -11.56 2.12
C GLY A 50 10.01 -13.08 2.34
N HIS A 51 9.14 -13.58 3.19
CA HIS A 51 8.89 -15.00 3.38
C HIS A 51 7.85 -15.47 2.36
N VAL A 52 8.03 -16.69 1.86
CA VAL A 52 7.02 -17.38 1.04
C VAL A 52 6.33 -18.43 1.90
N ASN A 53 5.02 -18.51 1.79
CA ASN A 53 4.23 -19.51 2.48
C ASN A 53 4.48 -20.92 1.88
N ILE A 54 3.88 -21.95 2.49
CA ILE A 54 4.03 -23.35 2.04
C ILE A 54 3.48 -23.63 0.63
N TYR A 55 2.70 -22.69 0.08
CA TYR A 55 2.13 -22.75 -1.27
C TYR A 55 3.02 -22.04 -2.30
N GLY A 56 4.11 -21.39 -1.87
CA GLY A 56 5.02 -20.65 -2.73
C GLY A 56 4.58 -19.20 -3.01
N ASP A 57 3.52 -18.74 -2.36
CA ASP A 57 3.08 -17.34 -2.46
C ASP A 57 3.86 -16.48 -1.47
N LEU A 58 4.20 -15.26 -1.91
CA LEU A 58 4.80 -14.25 -1.06
C LEU A 58 3.83 -13.90 0.07
N GLU A 59 4.32 -13.92 1.30
CA GLU A 59 3.52 -13.53 2.45
C GLU A 59 3.42 -12.01 2.48
N ILE A 60 2.22 -11.53 2.17
CA ILE A 60 1.86 -10.11 2.12
C ILE A 60 0.80 -9.89 3.19
N SER A 61 1.06 -8.95 4.10
CA SER A 61 0.14 -8.57 5.17
C SER A 61 -0.31 -7.13 5.00
N VAL A 62 -1.63 -6.91 4.99
CA VAL A 62 -2.18 -5.54 5.03
C VAL A 62 -1.99 -4.99 6.44
N ILE A 63 -1.17 -3.96 6.59
CA ILE A 63 -0.89 -3.34 7.89
C ILE A 63 -1.74 -2.09 8.13
N ASP A 64 -2.23 -1.44 7.07
CA ASP A 64 -3.10 -0.27 7.18
C ASP A 64 -4.02 -0.16 5.96
N GLU A 65 -5.28 0.20 6.17
CA GLU A 65 -6.21 0.55 5.09
C GLU A 65 -7.20 1.63 5.54
N ASN A 66 -7.55 2.54 4.60
CA ASN A 66 -8.55 3.60 4.75
C ASN A 66 -9.53 3.60 3.58
#